data_AF-A0AAW4KU41-F1
#
_entry.id   AF-A0AAW4KU41-F1
#
_cell.length_a   1.000
_cell.length_b   1.000
_cell.length_c   1.000
_cell.angle_alpha   90.00
_cell.angle_beta   90.00
_cell.angle_gamma   90.00
#
_symmetry.space_group_name_H-M   'P 1'
#
loop_
_entity.id
_entity.type
_entity.pdbx_description
1 polymer ?
#
loop_
_entity_poly.entity_id
_entity_poly.type
_entity_poly.pdbx_seq_one_letter_code
_entity_poly.pdbx_strand_id
1 'polypeptide(L)'
;FDSSFVNYYFHKYLETNPFGFTAIDMKAYFMGAVGCSWKETKSSKMTAALKPLSEPNHNALDDARFQAELFALMLAGNYKR
;
A
#
# COMPACT_ATOMS: atom_id res chain seq x y z
N PHE A 1 -0.09 7.59 2.94
CA PHE A 1 -0.25 9.05 2.75
C PHE A 1 -1.59 9.36 2.10
N ASP A 2 -2.05 8.51 1.20
CA ASP A 2 -3.22 8.71 0.32
C ASP A 2 -4.53 8.89 1.08
N SER A 3 -4.71 8.19 2.21
CA SER A 3 -5.95 8.22 3.00
C SER A 3 -6.34 9.62 3.48
N SER A 4 -5.38 10.52 3.77
CA SER A 4 -5.72 11.89 4.19
C SER A 4 -6.31 12.71 3.04
N PHE A 5 -5.88 12.47 1.80
CA PHE A 5 -6.45 13.12 0.61
C PHE A 5 -7.84 12.60 0.30
N VAL A 6 -8.05 11.28 0.41
CA VAL A 6 -9.38 10.67 0.28
C VAL A 6 -10.31 11.26 1.32
N ASN A 7 -9.90 11.28 2.59
CA ASN A 7 -10.70 11.84 3.68
C ASN A 7 -11.03 13.33 3.43
N TYR A 8 -10.03 14.13 3.05
CA TYR A 8 -10.24 15.55 2.72
C TYR A 8 -11.23 15.73 1.58
N TYR A 9 -11.09 14.97 0.48
CA TYR A 9 -11.96 15.06 -0.68
C TYR A 9 -13.42 14.80 -0.30
N PHE A 10 -13.68 13.70 0.42
CA PHE A 10 -15.02 13.33 0.84
C PHE A 10 -15.65 14.38 1.75
N HIS A 11 -14.94 14.87 2.77
CA HIS A 11 -15.47 15.93 3.62
C HIS A 11 -15.69 17.24 2.88
N LYS A 12 -14.83 17.60 1.93
CA LYS A 12 -14.94 18.85 1.17
C LYS A 12 -16.15 18.87 0.23
N TYR A 13 -16.46 17.74 -0.41
CA TYR A 13 -17.45 17.71 -1.49
C TYR A 13 -18.73 16.97 -1.14
N LEU A 14 -18.71 16.04 -0.18
CA LEU A 14 -19.87 15.23 0.22
C LEU A 14 -20.19 15.35 1.72
N GLU A 15 -19.51 16.23 2.45
CA GLU A 15 -19.63 16.50 3.91
C GLU A 15 -19.28 15.33 4.84
N THR A 16 -19.34 14.10 4.34
CA THR A 16 -19.04 12.87 5.06
C THR A 16 -18.11 11.97 4.26
N ASN A 17 -17.34 11.13 4.96
CA ASN A 17 -16.48 10.11 4.38
C ASN A 17 -17.09 8.71 4.62
N PRO A 18 -17.60 8.03 3.57
CA PRO A 18 -18.25 6.73 3.72
C PRO A 18 -17.28 5.60 4.11
N PHE A 19 -15.97 5.82 3.97
CA PHE A 19 -14.93 4.86 4.33
C PHE A 19 -14.44 5.01 5.77
N GLY A 20 -14.89 6.04 6.48
CA GLY A 20 -14.42 6.36 7.82
C GLY A 20 -13.00 6.95 7.85
N PHE A 21 -12.44 7.10 9.05
CA PHE A 21 -11.17 7.80 9.28
C PHE A 21 -9.94 6.89 9.28
N THR A 22 -10.13 5.57 9.20
CA THR A 22 -9.05 4.57 9.31
C THR A 22 -8.78 3.90 7.97
N ALA A 23 -7.50 3.79 7.61
CA ALA A 23 -7.03 2.97 6.50
C ALA A 23 -5.93 2.02 6.97
N ILE A 24 -5.75 0.91 6.24
CA ILE A 24 -4.63 -0.01 6.45
C ILE A 24 -3.37 0.60 5.84
N ASP A 25 -2.34 0.82 6.66
CA ASP A 25 -1.03 1.22 6.17
C ASP A 25 -0.23 0.00 5.70
N MET A 26 -0.05 -0.11 4.39
CA MET A 26 0.67 -1.22 3.75
C MET A 26 2.13 -1.35 4.24
N LYS A 27 2.79 -0.24 4.57
CA LYS A 27 4.18 -0.25 5.06
C LYS A 27 4.25 -0.82 6.47
N ALA A 28 3.32 -0.42 7.34
CA ALA A 28 3.20 -0.98 8.69
C ALA A 28 2.90 -2.49 8.63
N TYR A 29 2.00 -2.91 7.73
CA TYR A 29 1.71 -4.33 7.52
C TYR A 29 2.96 -5.11 7.10
N PHE A 30 3.67 -4.65 6.06
CA PHE A 30 4.91 -5.28 5.58
C PHE A 30 5.99 -5.34 6.67
N MET A 31 6.15 -4.26 7.43
CA MET A 31 7.10 -4.19 8.55
C MET A 31 6.86 -5.31 9.56
N GLY A 32 5.60 -5.50 9.96
CA GLY A 32 5.23 -6.57 10.90
C GLY A 32 5.36 -7.97 10.30
N ALA A 33 4.98 -8.14 9.03
CA ALA A 33 5.03 -9.45 8.36
C ALA A 33 6.46 -9.92 8.07
N VAL A 34 7.38 -9.01 7.77
CA VAL A 34 8.78 -9.32 7.42
C VAL A 34 9.74 -9.14 8.60
N GLY A 35 9.36 -8.37 9.62
CA GLY A 35 10.24 -8.05 10.75
C GLY A 35 11.38 -7.09 10.39
N CYS A 36 11.15 -6.16 9.47
CA CYS A 36 12.14 -5.17 9.04
C CYS A 36 11.95 -3.81 9.72
N SER A 37 12.88 -2.87 9.52
CA SER A 37 12.72 -1.50 9.98
C SER A 37 11.80 -0.68 9.07
N TRP A 38 11.20 0.40 9.58
CA TRP A 38 10.37 1.30 8.76
C TRP A 38 11.08 1.82 7.51
N LYS A 39 12.41 2.05 7.56
CA LYS A 39 13.19 2.53 6.40
C LYS A 39 13.26 1.49 5.27
N GLU A 40 13.04 0.22 5.58
CA GLU A 40 13.06 -0.91 4.65
C GLU A 40 11.68 -1.23 4.07
N THR A 41 10.65 -0.48 4.44
CA THR A 41 9.28 -0.61 3.91
C THR A 41 9.06 0.19 2.63
N LYS A 42 10.12 0.70 1.99
CA LYS A 42 10.00 1.42 0.71
C LYS A 42 9.46 0.48 -0.37
N SER A 43 8.69 1.01 -1.32
CA SER A 43 8.15 0.22 -2.44
C SER A 43 9.23 -0.59 -3.15
N SER A 44 10.40 -0.01 -3.43
CA SER A 44 11.52 -0.73 -4.05
C SER A 44 12.02 -1.95 -3.25
N LYS A 45 11.99 -1.88 -1.92
CA LYS A 45 12.36 -3.00 -1.05
C LYS A 45 11.27 -4.07 -1.01
N MET A 46 10.00 -3.65 -0.99
CA MET A 46 8.85 -4.56 -1.13
C MET A 46 8.87 -5.28 -2.48
N THR A 47 9.11 -4.57 -3.59
CA THR A 47 9.23 -5.15 -4.94
C THR A 47 10.34 -6.21 -4.97
N ALA A 48 11.51 -5.90 -4.42
CA ALA A 48 12.63 -6.84 -4.39
C ALA A 48 12.31 -8.12 -3.58
N ALA A 49 11.56 -7.98 -2.48
CA ALA A 49 11.17 -9.09 -1.61
C ALA A 49 10.05 -9.96 -2.21
N LEU A 50 9.04 -9.32 -2.81
CA LEU A 50 7.78 -9.95 -3.23
C LEU A 50 7.78 -10.37 -4.70
N LYS A 51 8.65 -9.76 -5.53
CA LYS A 51 8.80 -10.04 -6.97
C LYS A 51 7.46 -10.00 -7.73
N PRO A 52 6.75 -8.85 -7.70
CA PRO A 52 5.54 -8.67 -8.51
C PRO A 52 5.85 -8.79 -10.00
N LEU A 53 4.83 -9.10 -10.79
CA LEU A 53 4.90 -9.12 -12.25
C LEU A 53 4.75 -7.72 -12.84
N SER A 54 4.02 -6.83 -12.16
CA SER A 54 3.85 -5.44 -12.57
C SER A 54 4.91 -4.51 -11.97
N GLU A 55 5.07 -3.34 -12.59
CA GLU A 55 5.99 -2.27 -12.20
C GLU A 55 5.22 -0.95 -12.08
N PRO A 56 5.61 -0.04 -11.16
CA PRO A 56 4.99 1.27 -11.05
C PRO A 56 5.37 2.14 -12.25
N ASN A 57 4.44 2.96 -12.73
CA ASN A 57 4.65 3.82 -13.91
C ASN A 57 4.19 5.27 -13.70
N HIS A 58 3.88 5.65 -12.45
CA HIS A 58 3.37 6.98 -12.06
C HIS A 58 2.00 7.34 -12.66
N ASN A 59 1.29 6.38 -13.23
CA ASN A 59 -0.13 6.48 -13.48
C ASN A 59 -0.89 5.98 -12.24
N ALA A 60 -1.83 6.79 -11.73
CA ALA A 60 -2.54 6.48 -10.49
C ALA A 60 -3.29 5.14 -10.51
N LEU A 61 -3.87 4.76 -11.65
CA LEU A 61 -4.62 3.51 -11.77
C LEU A 61 -3.68 2.30 -11.78
N ASP A 62 -2.58 2.41 -12.51
CA ASP A 62 -1.61 1.31 -12.61
C ASP A 62 -0.82 1.15 -11.32
N ASP A 63 -0.46 2.26 -10.66
CA ASP A 63 0.16 2.25 -9.34
C ASP A 63 -0.78 1.60 -8.29
N ALA A 64 -2.10 1.86 -8.35
CA ALA A 64 -3.08 1.22 -7.48
C ALA A 64 -3.15 -0.31 -7.72
N ARG A 65 -3.10 -0.75 -8.98
CA ARG A 65 -3.05 -2.19 -9.33
C ARG A 65 -1.76 -2.85 -8.86
N PHE A 66 -0.63 -2.20 -9.06
CA PHE A 66 0.68 -2.65 -8.59
C PHE A 66 0.72 -2.78 -7.07
N GLN A 67 0.20 -1.79 -6.33
CA GLN A 67 0.09 -1.85 -4.88
C GLN A 67 -0.84 -2.99 -4.41
N ALA A 68 -1.94 -3.24 -5.14
CA ALA A 68 -2.83 -4.37 -4.86
C ALA A 68 -2.13 -5.72 -5.07
N GLU A 69 -1.32 -5.87 -6.13
CA GLU A 69 -0.50 -7.08 -6.36
C GLU A 69 0.49 -7.30 -5.22
N LEU A 70 1.24 -6.27 -4.82
CA LEU A 70 2.15 -6.35 -3.67
C LEU A 70 1.41 -6.80 -2.42
N PHE A 71 0.24 -6.23 -2.13
CA PHE A 71 -0.55 -6.60 -0.96
C PHE A 71 -1.05 -8.04 -1.02
N ALA A 72 -1.48 -8.52 -2.20
CA ALA A 72 -1.87 -9.91 -2.39
C ALA A 72 -0.70 -10.88 -2.16
N LEU A 73 0.50 -10.56 -2.67
CA LEU A 73 1.71 -11.37 -2.47
C LEU A 73 2.13 -11.44 -0.99
N MET A 74 1.95 -10.33 -0.26
CA MET A 74 2.14 -10.30 1.18
C MET A 74 1.17 -11.22 1.92
N LEU A 75 -0.13 -11.14 1.62
CA LEU A 75 -1.15 -12.00 2.24
C LEU A 75 -0.91 -13.49 1.96
N ALA A 76 -0.40 -13.83 0.78
CA ALA A 76 -0.06 -15.20 0.41
C ALA A 76 1.15 -15.77 1.17
N GLY A 77 1.88 -14.95 1.95
CA GLY A 77 3.05 -15.39 2.69
C GLY A 77 4.29 -15.63 1.82
N ASN A 78 4.33 -15.07 0.60
CA ASN A 78 5.42 -15.24 -0.37
C ASN A 78 6.68 -14.44 -0.02
N TYR A 79 7.05 -14.42 1.26
CA TYR A 79 8.27 -13.80 1.74
C TYR A 79 9.41 -14.83 1.61
N LYS A 80 10.37 -14.61 0.71
CA LYS A 80 11.62 -15.37 0.77
C LYS A 80 12.39 -14.89 2.00
N ARG A 81 12.47 -15.76 3.03
CA ARG A 81 13.38 -15.59 4.17
C ARG A 81 14.83 -15.64 3.72
#